data_AF-A0A660N8E7-F1
#
_entry.id   AF-A0A660N8E7-F1
#
_cell.length_a   1.000
_cell.length_b   1.000
_cell.length_c   1.000
_cell.angle_alpha   90.00
_cell.angle_beta   90.00
_cell.angle_gamma   90.00
#
_symmetry.space_group_name_H-M   'P 1'
#
loop_
_entity.id
_entity.type
_entity.pdbx_description
1 polymer ?
#
loop_
_entity_poly.entity_id
_entity_poly.type
_entity_poly.pdbx_seq_one_letter_code
_entity_poly.pdbx_strand_id
1 'polypeptide(L)'
;MQRMDTKEPRPFEKVGIEAVRKAAPECMVLLKNEKNILPLSKPKEIALYGSGIRHTVKGGTGSGDVNVRHFVTVEEGIENAGIKVASKAWLDEYDKVCDAETKAFFERAYEKALENHETLFDSLVWLTAPQPEYDIAFDVKTDTAIYVLSRISGEGKDRSVESGDIALSHSEIRDILELNKRYQKFVLVLNVGGVVDLTPVLEVDTILLMSQVGIASGDALCDVLFGKVYPSGKLTTTWAKINDYPSTKGFGARDDTYYHEGIYVGYRYFDTVGYQPMFPFGYGLGYTKFEIAESKVVTENGVLKDASEITVEAVIKNIGKFPGKEVVQVYICAPQTELDKPYQELKGYRKTKELLPNATEKVSIQIPIESLASFDSRLNAYVLEAGNYEVRIGFSSRDTKAVVKLTLAEDVVLKKVKTICENKNLTDTFSDFTPKFVGLQNQKAVAESIEWKVKKSSPIEVKYSEEAVEYPKTGKYSWKDVTSKRISIDSFVAGLTNEELAHICVGNFDETTGDSIVGDASTKVAGAAGETTHFNRKYGIPEVVMADGPAGLRLSPIYNLKRDGCVRSKGSSFDNACMKVLTEEQLKKLGWDSESDTDENVDISVDYYQYATAIP
;
A
#
# COMPACT_ATOMS: atom_id res chain seq x y z
N MET A 1 9.46 16.82 25.98
CA MET A 1 8.18 16.62 25.29
C MET A 1 7.07 16.94 26.28
N GLN A 2 6.06 17.73 25.89
CA GLN A 2 4.94 18.07 26.79
C GLN A 2 3.90 16.96 26.70
N ARG A 3 3.56 16.32 27.83
CA ARG A 3 2.48 15.34 27.91
C ARG A 3 1.14 16.05 27.78
N MET A 4 0.14 15.42 27.15
CA MET A 4 -1.15 16.05 26.85
C MET A 4 -2.20 15.60 27.86
N ASP A 5 -2.53 16.42 28.83
CA ASP A 5 -3.52 16.17 29.89
C ASP A 5 -4.91 16.75 29.58
N THR A 6 -5.12 17.24 28.36
CA THR A 6 -6.39 17.81 27.89
C THR A 6 -6.90 17.06 26.67
N LYS A 7 -8.23 17.00 26.54
CA LYS A 7 -8.90 16.37 25.38
C LYS A 7 -8.81 17.19 24.10
N GLU A 8 -8.36 18.44 24.16
CA GLU A 8 -8.36 19.35 23.02
C GLU A 8 -7.30 18.98 21.96
N PRO A 9 -7.63 19.05 20.65
CA PRO A 9 -6.66 18.83 19.59
C PRO A 9 -5.51 19.84 19.64
N ARG A 10 -4.27 19.35 19.53
CA ARG A 10 -3.07 20.18 19.53
C ARG A 10 -2.75 20.71 18.13
N PRO A 11 -1.94 21.79 18.02
CA PRO A 11 -1.55 22.34 16.72
C PRO A 11 -0.90 21.33 15.77
N PHE A 12 -0.11 20.37 16.26
CA PHE A 12 0.56 19.38 15.42
C PHE A 12 -0.43 18.39 14.77
N GLU A 13 -1.53 18.04 15.45
CA GLU A 13 -2.59 17.19 14.87
C GLU A 13 -3.20 17.88 13.65
N LYS A 14 -3.46 19.19 13.75
CA LYS A 14 -4.00 20.00 12.65
C LYS A 14 -3.04 20.08 11.46
N VAL A 15 -1.74 20.25 11.72
CA VAL A 15 -0.71 20.27 10.67
C VAL A 15 -0.64 18.92 9.94
N GLY A 16 -0.73 17.81 10.68
CA GLY A 16 -0.77 16.46 10.10
C GLY A 16 -1.99 16.27 9.20
N ILE A 17 -3.18 16.62 9.68
CA ILE A 17 -4.44 16.53 8.91
C ILE A 17 -4.38 17.36 7.63
N GLU A 18 -3.89 18.61 7.70
CA GLU A 18 -3.78 19.49 6.54
C GLU A 18 -2.79 18.96 5.50
N ALA A 19 -1.66 18.40 5.95
CA ALA A 19 -0.68 17.77 5.08
C ALA A 19 -1.30 16.55 4.35
N VAL A 20 -2.04 15.70 5.06
CA VAL A 20 -2.74 14.55 4.46
C VAL A 20 -3.81 15.01 3.47
N ARG A 21 -4.66 15.98 3.84
CA ARG A 21 -5.71 16.50 2.94
C ARG A 21 -5.12 17.04 1.63
N LYS A 22 -3.94 17.66 1.68
CA LYS A 22 -3.24 18.16 0.50
C LYS A 22 -2.65 17.05 -0.38
N ALA A 23 -2.17 15.96 0.24
CA ALA A 23 -1.50 14.86 -0.47
C ALA A 23 -2.47 13.78 -0.98
N ALA A 24 -3.53 13.47 -0.23
CA ALA A 24 -4.50 12.41 -0.54
C ALA A 24 -5.07 12.44 -1.97
N PRO A 25 -5.41 13.60 -2.57
CA PRO A 25 -5.86 13.66 -3.96
C PRO A 25 -4.86 13.10 -4.99
N GLU A 26 -3.57 13.13 -4.69
CA GLU A 26 -2.51 12.58 -5.55
C GLU A 26 -2.50 11.04 -5.56
N CYS A 27 -3.15 10.42 -4.56
CA CYS A 27 -3.30 8.97 -4.43
C CYS A 27 -4.58 8.43 -5.10
N MET A 28 -5.55 9.32 -5.40
CA MET A 28 -6.81 8.92 -6.04
C MET A 28 -6.63 8.72 -7.54
N VAL A 29 -7.25 7.67 -8.08
CA VAL A 29 -7.13 7.29 -9.49
C VAL A 29 -8.50 7.36 -10.15
N LEU A 30 -8.67 8.27 -11.12
CA LEU A 30 -9.87 8.32 -11.93
C LEU A 30 -9.79 7.20 -12.99
N LEU A 31 -10.64 6.18 -12.89
CA LEU A 31 -10.58 4.99 -13.76
C LEU A 31 -11.44 5.19 -15.02
N LYS A 32 -12.62 5.78 -14.86
CA LYS A 32 -13.53 6.15 -15.95
C LYS A 32 -14.13 7.53 -15.68
N ASN A 33 -14.36 8.30 -16.74
CA ASN A 33 -15.07 9.59 -16.66
C ASN A 33 -15.75 9.89 -18.00
N GLU A 34 -16.58 8.94 -18.44
CA GLU A 34 -17.38 9.11 -19.65
C GLU A 34 -18.34 10.29 -19.49
N LYS A 35 -18.69 10.95 -20.60
CA LYS A 35 -19.54 12.15 -20.63
C LYS A 35 -18.97 13.36 -19.84
N ASN A 36 -17.75 13.27 -19.30
CA ASN A 36 -17.11 14.30 -18.46
C ASN A 36 -17.97 14.68 -17.24
N ILE A 37 -18.50 13.68 -16.52
CA ILE A 37 -19.32 13.90 -15.31
C ILE A 37 -18.51 14.57 -14.20
N LEU A 38 -17.27 14.10 -13.99
CA LEU A 38 -16.32 14.73 -13.05
C LEU A 38 -15.46 15.80 -13.75
N PRO A 39 -15.18 16.93 -13.07
CA PRO A 39 -15.65 17.27 -11.72
C PRO A 39 -17.14 17.67 -11.68
N LEU A 40 -17.83 17.31 -10.60
CA LEU A 40 -19.24 17.63 -10.39
C LEU A 40 -19.41 19.13 -10.12
N SER A 41 -20.38 19.73 -10.80
CA SER A 41 -20.91 21.05 -10.43
C SER A 41 -21.54 20.97 -9.05
N LYS A 42 -20.92 21.57 -8.03
CA LYS A 42 -21.33 21.51 -6.61
C LYS A 42 -22.86 21.72 -6.43
N PRO A 43 -23.65 20.65 -6.29
CA PRO A 43 -25.10 20.76 -6.21
C PRO A 43 -25.52 21.15 -4.79
N LYS A 44 -26.77 21.59 -4.62
CA LYS A 44 -27.33 21.87 -3.28
C LYS A 44 -27.62 20.60 -2.49
N GLU A 45 -27.92 19.52 -3.21
CA GLU A 45 -28.37 18.25 -2.63
C GLU A 45 -27.89 17.07 -3.50
N ILE A 46 -27.48 15.97 -2.88
CA ILE A 46 -26.96 14.74 -3.53
C ILE A 46 -27.58 13.51 -2.86
N ALA A 47 -27.83 12.46 -3.65
CA ALA A 47 -28.15 11.14 -3.13
C ALA A 47 -26.86 10.33 -2.91
N LEU A 48 -26.67 9.83 -1.70
CA LEU A 48 -25.53 9.02 -1.28
C LEU A 48 -25.96 7.58 -0.98
N TYR A 49 -25.24 6.60 -1.51
CA TYR A 49 -25.54 5.17 -1.37
C TYR A 49 -24.26 4.35 -1.17
N GLY A 50 -24.40 3.13 -0.67
CA GLY A 50 -23.31 2.18 -0.50
C GLY A 50 -22.58 2.28 0.84
N SER A 51 -21.85 1.22 1.16
CA SER A 51 -21.21 1.00 2.47
C SER A 51 -20.28 2.14 2.89
N GLY A 52 -19.46 2.63 1.96
CA GLY A 52 -18.38 3.56 2.28
C GLY A 52 -18.82 4.98 2.58
N ILE A 53 -20.13 5.28 2.53
CA ILE A 53 -20.66 6.61 2.88
C ILE A 53 -20.46 6.92 4.36
N ARG A 54 -20.92 6.00 5.24
CA ARG A 54 -20.76 6.08 6.70
C ARG A 54 -19.69 5.14 7.23
N HIS A 55 -19.51 3.98 6.58
CA HIS A 55 -18.45 3.00 6.89
C HIS A 55 -17.22 3.24 6.00
N THR A 56 -16.78 4.49 5.94
CA THR A 56 -15.58 4.88 5.20
C THR A 56 -14.36 4.20 5.83
N VAL A 57 -13.54 3.57 4.99
CA VAL A 57 -12.32 2.87 5.39
C VAL A 57 -11.12 3.81 5.21
N LYS A 58 -10.52 4.23 6.33
CA LYS A 58 -9.33 5.11 6.32
C LYS A 58 -8.02 4.40 5.95
N GLY A 59 -7.95 3.08 6.16
CA GLY A 59 -6.76 2.23 6.02
C GLY A 59 -7.08 0.77 6.36
N GLY A 60 -6.07 -0.11 6.29
CA GLY A 60 -6.21 -1.51 6.69
C GLY A 60 -6.31 -1.72 8.21
N THR A 61 -6.62 -2.96 8.61
CA THR A 61 -6.61 -3.39 10.03
C THR A 61 -5.22 -3.89 10.45
N GLY A 62 -5.05 -4.21 11.74
CA GLY A 62 -3.80 -4.77 12.28
C GLY A 62 -2.75 -3.71 12.63
N SER A 63 -1.47 -4.01 12.43
CA SER A 63 -0.35 -3.10 12.72
C SER A 63 -0.47 -1.73 12.05
N GLY A 64 -1.11 -1.65 10.88
CA GLY A 64 -1.37 -0.39 10.15
C GLY A 64 -2.54 0.44 10.69
N ASP A 65 -3.30 -0.04 11.67
CA ASP A 65 -4.51 0.63 12.14
C ASP A 65 -4.19 1.76 13.13
N VAL A 66 -3.99 2.96 12.58
CA VAL A 66 -3.64 4.15 13.37
C VAL A 66 -4.81 4.66 14.19
N ASN A 67 -4.59 4.77 15.51
CA ASN A 67 -5.52 5.40 16.46
C ASN A 67 -5.55 6.92 16.27
N VAL A 68 -6.63 7.39 15.67
CA VAL A 68 -6.90 8.81 15.40
C VAL A 68 -8.04 9.29 16.28
N ARG A 69 -8.07 10.60 16.56
CA ARG A 69 -9.16 11.21 17.31
C ARG A 69 -10.50 11.10 16.59
N HIS A 70 -10.46 11.34 15.28
CA HIS A 70 -11.57 11.29 14.36
C HIS A 70 -10.99 11.33 12.95
N PHE A 71 -11.62 10.63 12.00
CA PHE A 71 -11.35 10.78 10.58
C PHE A 71 -12.68 11.08 9.88
N VAL A 72 -12.61 11.90 8.84
CA VAL A 72 -13.81 12.40 8.15
C VAL A 72 -14.37 11.32 7.24
N THR A 73 -15.60 10.89 7.50
CA THR A 73 -16.38 9.98 6.63
C THR A 73 -16.81 10.68 5.34
N VAL A 74 -17.23 9.93 4.32
CA VAL A 74 -17.72 10.54 3.07
C VAL A 74 -18.98 11.37 3.30
N GLU A 75 -19.92 10.93 4.15
CA GLU A 75 -21.10 11.74 4.51
C GLU A 75 -20.67 13.09 5.11
N GLU A 76 -19.80 13.07 6.12
CA GLU A 76 -19.30 14.28 6.78
C GLU A 76 -18.55 15.19 5.80
N GLY A 77 -17.76 14.64 4.88
CA GLY A 77 -17.09 15.42 3.83
C GLY A 77 -18.06 16.18 2.94
N ILE A 78 -19.17 15.54 2.54
CA ILE A 78 -20.23 16.15 1.73
C ILE A 78 -20.95 17.25 2.52
N GLU A 79 -21.24 17.01 3.80
CA GLU A 79 -21.86 18.00 4.68
C GLU A 79 -20.93 19.18 4.99
N ASN A 80 -19.64 18.94 5.22
CA ASN A 80 -18.59 19.96 5.37
C ASN A 80 -18.45 20.81 4.10
N ALA A 81 -18.71 20.22 2.94
CA ALA A 81 -18.81 20.96 1.69
C ALA A 81 -20.09 21.81 1.60
N GLY A 82 -21.01 21.74 2.55
CA GLY A 82 -22.26 22.51 2.57
C GLY A 82 -23.33 21.96 1.64
N ILE A 83 -23.31 20.66 1.37
CA ILE A 83 -24.25 19.97 0.49
C ILE A 83 -25.18 19.10 1.33
N LYS A 84 -26.49 19.16 1.05
CA LYS A 84 -27.47 18.34 1.75
C LYS A 84 -27.45 16.89 1.24
N VAL A 85 -27.47 15.93 2.15
CA VAL A 85 -27.63 14.50 1.83
C VAL A 85 -29.12 14.17 1.75
N ALA A 86 -29.58 13.74 0.58
CA ALA A 86 -30.99 13.48 0.31
C ALA A 86 -31.46 12.10 0.80
N SER A 87 -30.56 11.13 0.85
CA SER A 87 -30.83 9.70 1.07
C SER A 87 -30.51 9.24 2.50
N LYS A 88 -30.59 10.12 3.51
CA LYS A 88 -30.29 9.74 4.91
C LYS A 88 -31.12 8.55 5.40
N ALA A 89 -32.40 8.48 5.05
CA ALA A 89 -33.26 7.36 5.43
C ALA A 89 -32.77 6.01 4.86
N TRP A 90 -32.22 6.01 3.64
CA TRP A 90 -31.60 4.81 3.06
C TRP A 90 -30.33 4.42 3.85
N LEU A 91 -29.49 5.40 4.20
CA LEU A 91 -28.27 5.16 4.98
C LEU A 91 -28.59 4.62 6.38
N ASP A 92 -29.61 5.17 7.04
CA ASP A 92 -30.06 4.73 8.36
C ASP A 92 -30.56 3.27 8.33
N GLU A 93 -31.22 2.85 7.23
CA GLU A 93 -31.65 1.47 7.08
C GLU A 93 -30.49 0.53 6.73
N TYR A 94 -29.57 1.00 5.88
CA TYR A 94 -28.36 0.25 5.55
C TYR A 94 -27.48 -0.02 6.79
N ASP A 95 -27.31 0.97 7.67
CA ASP A 95 -26.56 0.80 8.92
C ASP A 95 -27.15 -0.31 9.80
N LYS A 96 -28.49 -0.38 9.91
CA LYS A 96 -29.16 -1.47 10.67
C LYS A 96 -28.87 -2.85 10.07
N VAL A 97 -28.86 -2.96 8.74
CA VAL A 97 -28.51 -4.22 8.05
C VAL A 97 -27.06 -4.60 8.36
N CYS A 98 -26.13 -3.65 8.23
CA CYS A 98 -24.71 -3.89 8.53
C CYS A 98 -24.50 -4.33 9.99
N ASP A 99 -25.12 -3.65 10.96
CA ASP A 99 -25.00 -3.99 12.37
C ASP A 99 -25.53 -5.40 12.65
N ALA A 100 -26.70 -5.74 12.10
CA ALA A 100 -27.32 -7.06 12.28
C ALA A 100 -26.47 -8.18 11.65
N GLU A 101 -26.02 -8.01 10.41
CA GLU A 101 -25.27 -9.03 9.69
C GLU A 101 -23.85 -9.20 10.21
N THR A 102 -23.18 -8.10 10.62
CA THR A 102 -21.85 -8.18 11.25
C THR A 102 -21.94 -8.92 12.57
N LYS A 103 -22.94 -8.62 13.40
CA LYS A 103 -23.17 -9.34 14.65
C LYS A 103 -23.41 -10.83 14.40
N ALA A 104 -24.33 -11.17 13.49
CA ALA A 104 -24.65 -12.56 13.17
C ALA A 104 -23.43 -13.32 12.60
N PHE A 105 -22.58 -12.65 11.81
CA PHE A 105 -21.32 -13.22 11.31
C PHE A 105 -20.37 -13.62 12.45
N PHE A 106 -20.12 -12.72 13.41
CA PHE A 106 -19.22 -13.00 14.52
C PHE A 106 -19.80 -14.00 15.54
N GLU A 107 -21.11 -14.01 15.75
CA GLU A 107 -21.77 -15.04 16.56
C GLU A 107 -21.55 -16.44 15.96
N ARG A 108 -21.77 -16.61 14.65
CA ARG A 108 -21.49 -17.88 13.95
C ARG A 108 -20.02 -18.27 14.01
N ALA A 109 -19.11 -17.31 13.84
CA ALA A 109 -17.68 -17.57 13.91
C ALA A 109 -17.24 -18.00 15.32
N TYR A 110 -17.81 -17.37 16.36
CA TYR A 110 -17.56 -17.69 17.76
C TYR A 110 -18.03 -19.12 18.09
N GLU A 111 -19.26 -19.49 17.69
CA GLU A 111 -19.79 -20.84 17.90
C GLU A 111 -18.93 -21.89 17.20
N LYS A 112 -18.54 -21.65 15.94
CA LYS A 112 -17.67 -22.54 15.18
C LYS A 112 -16.31 -22.75 15.84
N ALA A 113 -15.70 -21.69 16.36
CA ALA A 113 -14.41 -21.78 17.04
C ALA A 113 -14.52 -22.64 18.32
N LEU A 114 -15.63 -22.55 19.06
CA LEU A 114 -15.91 -23.43 20.20
C LEU A 114 -16.09 -24.89 19.78
N GLU A 115 -16.86 -25.14 18.73
CA GLU A 115 -17.10 -26.50 18.20
C GLU A 115 -15.80 -27.16 17.73
N ASN A 116 -14.90 -26.40 17.11
CA ASN A 116 -13.62 -26.89 16.61
C ASN A 116 -12.51 -26.97 17.69
N HIS A 117 -12.79 -26.54 18.92
CA HIS A 117 -11.79 -26.40 19.99
C HIS A 117 -10.60 -25.51 19.60
N GLU A 118 -10.85 -24.47 18.81
CA GLU A 118 -9.84 -23.50 18.37
C GLU A 118 -9.65 -22.41 19.44
N THR A 119 -8.48 -21.76 19.47
CA THR A 119 -8.27 -20.56 20.27
C THR A 119 -9.19 -19.45 19.77
N LEU A 120 -10.12 -19.01 20.62
CA LEU A 120 -11.10 -17.97 20.26
C LEU A 120 -10.43 -16.67 19.79
N PHE A 121 -9.30 -16.30 20.40
CA PHE A 121 -8.54 -15.11 20.02
C PHE A 121 -8.06 -15.23 18.57
N ASP A 122 -7.24 -16.24 18.25
CA ASP A 122 -6.68 -16.43 16.91
C ASP A 122 -7.76 -16.61 15.83
N SER A 123 -8.90 -17.19 16.20
CA SER A 123 -9.98 -17.52 15.26
C SER A 123 -10.86 -16.32 14.91
N LEU A 124 -10.92 -15.28 15.75
CA LEU A 124 -11.87 -14.17 15.60
C LEU A 124 -11.20 -12.84 15.28
N VAL A 125 -10.01 -12.56 15.84
CA VAL A 125 -9.37 -11.23 15.74
C VAL A 125 -8.83 -10.91 14.34
N TRP A 126 -8.75 -11.88 13.43
CA TRP A 126 -8.30 -11.63 12.06
C TRP A 126 -9.45 -11.66 11.04
N LEU A 127 -10.68 -11.88 11.50
CA LEU A 127 -11.84 -11.96 10.62
C LEU A 127 -12.35 -10.58 10.22
N THR A 128 -12.70 -10.47 8.94
CA THR A 128 -13.49 -9.37 8.38
C THR A 128 -14.80 -9.94 7.86
N ALA A 129 -15.92 -9.33 8.24
CA ALA A 129 -17.22 -9.71 7.71
C ALA A 129 -17.35 -9.24 6.24
N PRO A 130 -17.80 -10.10 5.30
CA PRO A 130 -18.15 -9.67 3.95
C PRO A 130 -19.27 -8.61 3.96
N GLN A 131 -19.38 -7.81 2.90
CA GLN A 131 -20.51 -6.88 2.75
C GLN A 131 -21.83 -7.67 2.66
N PRO A 132 -22.89 -7.24 3.37
CA PRO A 132 -24.14 -7.97 3.41
C PRO A 132 -24.93 -7.84 2.10
N GLU A 133 -25.87 -8.76 1.90
CA GLU A 133 -26.97 -8.57 0.94
C GLU A 133 -28.09 -7.74 1.58
N TYR A 134 -28.78 -6.93 0.78
CA TYR A 134 -29.82 -6.02 1.25
C TYR A 134 -30.80 -5.66 0.12
N ASP A 135 -32.02 -5.25 0.49
CA ASP A 135 -33.03 -4.82 -0.47
C ASP A 135 -33.72 -3.55 0.03
N ILE A 136 -33.06 -2.41 -0.18
CA ILE A 136 -33.53 -1.10 0.28
C ILE A 136 -33.88 -0.25 -0.94
N ALA A 137 -35.11 0.21 -1.02
CA ALA A 137 -35.62 0.95 -2.17
C ALA A 137 -35.00 2.36 -2.32
N PHE A 138 -34.83 2.80 -3.57
CA PHE A 138 -34.43 4.18 -3.88
C PHE A 138 -35.64 5.11 -4.03
N ASP A 139 -35.91 5.93 -3.04
CA ASP A 139 -37.05 6.86 -3.01
C ASP A 139 -36.69 8.32 -3.31
N VAL A 140 -35.39 8.64 -3.38
CA VAL A 140 -34.88 10.00 -3.59
C VAL A 140 -34.98 10.44 -5.06
N LYS A 141 -35.32 11.72 -5.26
CA LYS A 141 -35.31 12.40 -6.57
C LYS A 141 -34.31 13.55 -6.56
N THR A 142 -33.13 13.33 -7.12
CA THR A 142 -32.10 14.35 -7.38
C THR A 142 -31.43 14.06 -8.73
N ASP A 143 -30.63 15.00 -9.25
CA ASP A 143 -29.93 14.81 -10.53
C ASP A 143 -28.59 14.07 -10.38
N THR A 144 -28.04 14.03 -9.16
CA THR A 144 -26.70 13.54 -8.85
C THR A 144 -26.74 12.50 -7.74
N ALA A 145 -26.09 11.37 -7.98
CA ALA A 145 -25.89 10.31 -7.01
C ALA A 145 -24.44 9.84 -6.95
N ILE A 146 -24.00 9.46 -5.76
CA ILE A 146 -22.70 8.83 -5.52
C ILE A 146 -22.95 7.52 -4.81
N TYR A 147 -22.38 6.43 -5.35
CA TYR A 147 -22.30 5.16 -4.66
C TYR A 147 -20.86 4.93 -4.20
N VAL A 148 -20.63 4.74 -2.90
CA VAL A 148 -19.29 4.40 -2.37
C VAL A 148 -19.26 2.93 -2.00
N LEU A 149 -18.51 2.16 -2.78
CA LEU A 149 -18.18 0.77 -2.47
C LEU A 149 -16.93 0.74 -1.58
N SER A 150 -17.03 0.14 -0.39
CA SER A 150 -15.88 -0.03 0.51
C SER A 150 -15.51 -1.48 0.75
N ARG A 151 -14.21 -1.72 0.95
CA ARG A 151 -13.63 -3.00 1.37
C ARG A 151 -12.48 -2.72 2.33
N ILE A 152 -12.33 -3.59 3.31
CA ILE A 152 -11.24 -3.58 4.27
C ILE A 152 -10.50 -4.91 4.22
N SER A 153 -9.23 -4.90 4.60
CA SER A 153 -8.38 -6.07 4.73
C SER A 153 -7.27 -5.76 5.73
N GLY A 154 -6.59 -6.80 6.22
CA GLY A 154 -5.42 -6.64 7.06
C GLY A 154 -4.78 -7.97 7.37
N GLU A 155 -4.06 -8.02 8.49
CA GLU A 155 -3.24 -9.14 8.88
C GLU A 155 -4.07 -10.39 9.25
N GLY A 156 -3.44 -11.55 9.14
CA GLY A 156 -3.98 -12.82 9.62
C GLY A 156 -5.01 -13.51 8.71
N LYS A 157 -5.57 -12.82 7.71
CA LYS A 157 -6.50 -13.45 6.76
C LYS A 157 -6.45 -12.82 5.37
N ASP A 158 -6.29 -13.67 4.35
CA ASP A 158 -6.43 -13.26 2.96
C ASP A 158 -7.89 -12.95 2.59
N ARG A 159 -8.07 -12.01 1.68
CA ARG A 159 -9.36 -11.73 1.04
C ARG A 159 -9.80 -12.93 0.19
N SER A 160 -11.10 -13.10 0.05
CA SER A 160 -11.70 -14.23 -0.69
C SER A 160 -12.49 -13.76 -1.91
N VAL A 161 -12.74 -14.69 -2.85
CA VAL A 161 -13.51 -14.44 -4.08
C VAL A 161 -15.03 -14.45 -3.83
N GLU A 162 -15.47 -14.42 -2.58
CA GLU A 162 -16.88 -14.49 -2.22
C GLU A 162 -17.63 -13.16 -2.43
N SER A 163 -18.97 -13.28 -2.50
CA SER A 163 -19.89 -12.16 -2.56
C SER A 163 -19.66 -11.21 -1.39
N GLY A 164 -19.51 -9.92 -1.66
CA GLY A 164 -19.25 -8.91 -0.63
C GLY A 164 -17.78 -8.77 -0.24
N ASP A 165 -16.85 -9.45 -0.92
CA ASP A 165 -15.40 -9.24 -0.79
C ASP A 165 -14.73 -8.92 -2.14
N ILE A 166 -13.90 -9.80 -2.73
CA ILE A 166 -13.32 -9.53 -4.06
C ILE A 166 -14.43 -9.49 -5.11
N ALA A 167 -15.44 -10.35 -4.99
CA ALA A 167 -16.63 -10.27 -5.82
C ALA A 167 -17.65 -9.27 -5.25
N LEU A 168 -18.35 -8.58 -6.15
CA LEU A 168 -19.47 -7.72 -5.78
C LEU A 168 -20.65 -8.57 -5.29
N SER A 169 -21.39 -8.06 -4.32
CA SER A 169 -22.65 -8.66 -3.90
C SER A 169 -23.76 -8.45 -4.93
N HIS A 170 -24.81 -9.27 -4.88
CA HIS A 170 -25.93 -9.12 -5.80
C HIS A 170 -26.61 -7.76 -5.63
N SER A 171 -26.71 -7.30 -4.38
CA SER A 171 -27.24 -5.99 -4.01
C SER A 171 -26.38 -4.85 -4.56
N GLU A 172 -25.04 -4.95 -4.44
CA GLU A 172 -24.12 -3.96 -5.00
C GLU A 172 -24.25 -3.87 -6.53
N ILE A 173 -24.30 -5.00 -7.22
CA ILE A 173 -24.45 -5.02 -8.69
C ILE A 173 -25.78 -4.38 -9.09
N ARG A 174 -26.90 -4.79 -8.46
CA ARG A 174 -28.23 -4.23 -8.71
C ARG A 174 -28.21 -2.71 -8.54
N ASP A 175 -27.72 -2.24 -7.41
CA ASP A 175 -27.76 -0.84 -7.01
C ASP A 175 -26.89 0.03 -7.90
N ILE A 176 -25.64 -0.37 -8.15
CA ILE A 176 -24.72 0.38 -9.00
C ILE A 176 -25.28 0.55 -10.41
N LEU A 177 -25.83 -0.52 -11.00
CA LEU A 177 -26.38 -0.48 -12.36
C LEU A 177 -27.68 0.32 -12.45
N GLU A 178 -28.56 0.19 -11.45
CA GLU A 178 -29.82 0.94 -11.41
C GLU A 178 -29.58 2.44 -11.20
N LEU A 179 -28.68 2.80 -10.27
CA LEU A 179 -28.32 4.20 -10.02
C LEU A 179 -27.65 4.84 -11.25
N ASN A 180 -26.79 4.10 -11.96
CA ASN A 180 -26.18 4.56 -13.22
C ASN A 180 -27.22 4.88 -14.31
N LYS A 181 -28.36 4.16 -14.33
CA LYS A 181 -29.46 4.41 -15.27
C LYS A 181 -30.36 5.56 -14.81
N ARG A 182 -30.63 5.65 -13.51
CA ARG A 182 -31.59 6.58 -12.92
C ARG A 182 -31.09 8.02 -12.82
N TYR A 183 -29.80 8.21 -12.52
CA TYR A 183 -29.24 9.54 -12.26
C TYR A 183 -28.47 10.07 -13.47
N GLN A 184 -28.66 11.36 -13.78
CA GLN A 184 -27.94 12.01 -14.88
C GLN A 184 -26.43 12.10 -14.60
N LYS A 185 -26.07 12.29 -13.33
CA LYS A 185 -24.70 12.36 -12.84
C LYS A 185 -24.51 11.29 -11.77
N PHE A 186 -24.10 10.10 -12.19
CA PHE A 186 -23.75 9.01 -11.29
C PHE A 186 -22.24 8.85 -11.21
N VAL A 187 -21.71 8.67 -10.00
CA VAL A 187 -20.30 8.38 -9.75
C VAL A 187 -20.19 7.15 -8.84
N LEU A 188 -19.49 6.12 -9.31
CA LEU A 188 -19.04 5.02 -8.46
C LEU A 188 -17.68 5.37 -7.86
N VAL A 189 -17.61 5.44 -6.54
CA VAL A 189 -16.38 5.66 -5.79
C VAL A 189 -15.96 4.35 -5.14
N LEU A 190 -14.69 3.99 -5.28
CA LEU A 190 -14.11 2.79 -4.68
C LEU A 190 -13.19 3.18 -3.52
N ASN A 191 -13.62 2.89 -2.30
CA ASN A 191 -12.86 3.06 -1.07
C ASN A 191 -12.30 1.70 -0.64
N VAL A 192 -11.32 1.22 -1.40
CA VAL A 192 -10.77 -0.15 -1.32
C VAL A 192 -9.25 -0.11 -1.34
N GLY A 193 -8.59 -0.95 -0.54
CA GLY A 193 -7.13 -1.07 -0.50
C GLY A 193 -6.55 -1.95 -1.63
N GLY A 194 -7.38 -2.83 -2.20
CA GLY A 194 -6.98 -3.77 -3.25
C GLY A 194 -8.07 -3.98 -4.30
N VAL A 195 -7.80 -4.89 -5.24
CA VAL A 195 -8.68 -5.17 -6.38
C VAL A 195 -10.05 -5.67 -5.93
N VAL A 196 -11.09 -5.21 -6.62
CA VAL A 196 -12.46 -5.74 -6.60
C VAL A 196 -12.83 -6.06 -8.04
N ASP A 197 -13.52 -7.17 -8.29
CA ASP A 197 -13.96 -7.54 -9.63
C ASP A 197 -15.12 -6.65 -10.08
N LEU A 198 -14.81 -5.64 -10.88
CA LEU A 198 -15.79 -4.71 -11.43
C LEU A 198 -16.44 -5.21 -12.72
N THR A 199 -16.09 -6.40 -13.22
CA THR A 199 -16.63 -6.97 -14.47
C THR A 199 -18.16 -6.79 -14.58
N PRO A 200 -18.98 -7.10 -13.55
CA PRO A 200 -20.43 -6.98 -13.65
C PRO A 200 -20.95 -5.55 -13.82
N VAL A 201 -20.13 -4.53 -13.52
CA VAL A 201 -20.51 -3.11 -13.52
C VAL A 201 -19.62 -2.24 -14.41
N LEU A 202 -18.85 -2.84 -15.33
CA LEU A 202 -17.96 -2.11 -16.24
C LEU A 202 -18.70 -1.12 -17.16
N GLU A 203 -20.03 -1.22 -17.29
CA GLU A 203 -20.85 -0.25 -18.03
C GLU A 203 -20.99 1.12 -17.34
N VAL A 204 -20.66 1.23 -16.05
CA VAL A 204 -20.72 2.50 -15.30
C VAL A 204 -19.85 3.57 -15.94
N ASP A 205 -20.41 4.75 -16.19
CA ASP A 205 -19.75 5.82 -16.94
C ASP A 205 -18.57 6.46 -16.18
N THR A 206 -18.68 6.58 -14.85
CA THR A 206 -17.68 7.29 -14.03
C THR A 206 -17.30 6.47 -12.81
N ILE A 207 -16.00 6.15 -12.70
CA ILE A 207 -15.43 5.34 -11.62
C ILE A 207 -14.20 6.05 -11.07
N LEU A 208 -14.20 6.35 -9.78
CA LEU A 208 -13.08 6.95 -9.06
C LEU A 208 -12.58 5.98 -7.98
N LEU A 209 -11.33 5.54 -8.08
CA LEU A 209 -10.65 4.86 -6.98
C LEU A 209 -10.16 5.91 -5.99
N MET A 210 -10.90 6.05 -4.88
CA MET A 210 -10.49 6.86 -3.73
C MET A 210 -9.34 6.20 -2.98
N SER A 211 -9.26 4.86 -3.00
CA SER A 211 -8.39 4.06 -2.14
C SER A 211 -8.69 4.31 -0.66
N GLN A 212 -7.71 4.18 0.23
CA GLN A 212 -7.82 4.39 1.68
C GLN A 212 -6.79 5.46 2.07
N VAL A 213 -7.23 6.71 2.26
CA VAL A 213 -6.32 7.87 2.26
C VAL A 213 -6.13 8.51 3.65
N GLY A 214 -6.34 7.73 4.70
CA GLY A 214 -6.12 8.16 6.08
C GLY A 214 -7.15 9.15 6.61
N ILE A 215 -6.69 10.06 7.47
CA ILE A 215 -7.54 10.84 8.38
C ILE A 215 -8.49 11.85 7.68
N ALA A 216 -8.14 12.31 6.47
CA ALA A 216 -8.87 13.34 5.73
C ALA A 216 -9.74 12.77 4.60
N SER A 217 -10.13 11.50 4.70
CA SER A 217 -10.79 10.72 3.65
C SER A 217 -11.96 11.43 2.93
N GLY A 218 -13.04 11.75 3.64
CA GLY A 218 -14.22 12.38 3.04
C GLY A 218 -13.98 13.79 2.49
N ASP A 219 -13.19 14.59 3.21
CA ASP A 219 -12.83 15.95 2.80
C ASP A 219 -11.99 15.96 1.51
N ALA A 220 -10.97 15.09 1.43
CA ALA A 220 -10.13 14.96 0.26
C ALA A 220 -10.91 14.43 -0.96
N LEU A 221 -11.81 13.47 -0.73
CA LEU A 221 -12.72 12.99 -1.77
C LEU A 221 -13.58 14.13 -2.32
N CYS A 222 -14.15 14.96 -1.45
CA CYS A 222 -14.98 16.09 -1.87
C CYS A 222 -14.17 17.14 -2.65
N ASP A 223 -12.92 17.40 -2.24
CA ASP A 223 -12.05 18.33 -2.97
C ASP A 223 -11.80 17.83 -4.41
N VAL A 224 -11.64 16.51 -4.61
CA VAL A 224 -11.55 15.88 -5.93
C VAL A 224 -12.89 15.96 -6.66
N LEU A 225 -13.97 15.43 -6.08
CA LEU A 225 -15.29 15.34 -6.72
C LEU A 225 -15.78 16.67 -7.26
N PHE A 226 -15.55 17.76 -6.54
CA PHE A 226 -16.00 19.11 -6.91
C PHE A 226 -14.93 19.94 -7.63
N GLY A 227 -13.82 19.32 -8.05
CA GLY A 227 -12.81 19.95 -8.91
C GLY A 227 -11.99 21.03 -8.23
N LYS A 228 -11.90 21.05 -6.89
CA LYS A 228 -10.99 21.95 -6.18
C LYS A 228 -9.53 21.50 -6.35
N VAL A 229 -9.32 20.20 -6.48
CA VAL A 229 -8.01 19.58 -6.68
C VAL A 229 -8.09 18.52 -7.78
N TYR A 230 -6.96 18.26 -8.44
CA TYR A 230 -6.87 17.37 -9.60
C TYR A 230 -6.45 15.95 -9.17
N PRO A 231 -7.22 14.90 -9.49
CA PRO A 231 -6.81 13.52 -9.25
C PRO A 231 -5.69 13.15 -10.22
N SER A 232 -4.55 12.72 -9.69
CA SER A 232 -3.37 12.41 -10.51
C SER A 232 -2.65 11.14 -10.09
N GLY A 233 -3.33 10.26 -9.34
CA GLY A 233 -2.84 8.93 -9.06
C GLY A 233 -2.82 8.05 -10.29
N LYS A 234 -1.99 7.00 -10.26
CA LYS A 234 -1.89 5.96 -11.28
C LYS A 234 -1.93 4.60 -10.58
N LEU A 235 -2.55 3.60 -11.21
CA LEU A 235 -2.62 2.26 -10.68
C LEU A 235 -1.23 1.64 -10.53
N THR A 236 -0.95 1.09 -9.36
CA THR A 236 0.29 0.34 -9.06
C THR A 236 0.14 -1.16 -9.31
N THR A 237 -1.07 -1.63 -9.62
CA THR A 237 -1.40 -3.01 -9.94
C THR A 237 -2.24 -3.07 -11.21
N THR A 238 -2.14 -4.17 -11.96
CA THR A 238 -3.09 -4.44 -13.05
C THR A 238 -4.38 -4.93 -12.43
N TRP A 239 -5.54 -4.40 -12.85
CA TRP A 239 -6.84 -4.86 -12.40
C TRP A 239 -7.43 -5.79 -13.46
N ALA A 240 -7.41 -7.09 -13.17
CA ALA A 240 -8.02 -8.15 -13.96
C ALA A 240 -8.98 -8.97 -13.10
N LYS A 241 -9.72 -9.91 -13.71
CA LYS A 241 -10.46 -10.92 -12.95
C LYS A 241 -9.48 -11.77 -12.16
N ILE A 242 -9.85 -12.14 -10.93
CA ILE A 242 -8.93 -12.85 -10.02
C ILE A 242 -8.40 -14.16 -10.61
N ASN A 243 -9.20 -14.89 -11.37
CA ASN A 243 -8.78 -16.14 -12.00
C ASN A 243 -7.81 -15.96 -13.18
N ASP A 244 -7.63 -14.74 -13.67
CA ASP A 244 -6.72 -14.45 -14.79
C ASP A 244 -5.30 -14.06 -14.32
N TYR A 245 -5.08 -13.86 -13.00
CA TYR A 245 -3.74 -13.65 -12.48
C TYR A 245 -2.93 -14.94 -12.51
N PRO A 246 -1.66 -14.88 -12.89
CA PRO A 246 -0.84 -16.09 -13.06
C PRO A 246 -0.53 -16.76 -11.72
N SER A 247 -0.55 -16.00 -10.62
CA SER A 247 -0.29 -16.49 -9.26
C SER A 247 -1.50 -17.12 -8.59
N THR A 248 -2.74 -16.94 -9.10
CA THR A 248 -3.96 -17.38 -8.40
C THR A 248 -4.00 -18.88 -8.14
N LYS A 249 -3.47 -19.68 -9.07
CA LYS A 249 -3.41 -21.13 -8.90
C LYS A 249 -2.37 -21.48 -7.82
N GLY A 250 -2.84 -21.98 -6.68
CA GLY A 250 -1.98 -22.42 -5.57
C GLY A 250 -1.62 -21.33 -4.56
N PHE A 251 -2.05 -20.08 -4.78
CA PHE A 251 -1.93 -19.01 -3.79
C PHE A 251 -2.71 -19.33 -2.52
N GLY A 252 -2.14 -19.01 -1.35
CA GLY A 252 -2.76 -19.23 -0.05
C GLY A 252 -2.77 -20.69 0.40
N ALA A 253 -1.97 -21.56 -0.23
CA ALA A 253 -1.76 -22.91 0.25
C ALA A 253 -1.09 -22.90 1.63
N ARG A 254 -1.61 -23.72 2.56
CA ARG A 254 -1.25 -23.70 3.99
C ARG A 254 0.24 -23.97 4.26
N ASP A 255 0.83 -24.88 3.48
CA ASP A 255 2.20 -25.33 3.70
C ASP A 255 3.15 -24.67 2.69
N ASP A 256 2.95 -24.94 1.39
CA ASP A 256 3.82 -24.47 0.31
C ASP A 256 3.04 -23.73 -0.78
N THR A 257 3.49 -22.52 -1.13
CA THR A 257 3.03 -21.78 -2.31
C THR A 257 4.12 -21.77 -3.37
N TYR A 258 3.87 -22.41 -4.51
CA TYR A 258 4.79 -22.47 -5.64
C TYR A 258 4.59 -21.28 -6.58
N TYR A 259 5.63 -20.47 -6.77
CA TYR A 259 5.61 -19.27 -7.61
C TYR A 259 5.81 -19.63 -9.08
N HIS A 260 4.84 -20.38 -9.63
CA HIS A 260 4.88 -20.88 -11.02
C HIS A 260 4.99 -19.76 -12.06
N GLU A 261 4.54 -18.56 -11.73
CA GLU A 261 4.63 -17.39 -12.61
C GLU A 261 6.06 -16.86 -12.77
N GLY A 262 7.01 -17.26 -11.91
CA GLY A 262 8.39 -16.80 -11.96
C GLY A 262 8.49 -15.27 -11.98
N ILE A 263 9.17 -14.71 -12.98
CA ILE A 263 9.30 -13.25 -13.15
C ILE A 263 8.02 -12.58 -13.68
N TYR A 264 7.03 -13.34 -14.13
CA TYR A 264 5.83 -12.84 -14.78
C TYR A 264 4.75 -12.47 -13.75
N VAL A 265 5.08 -11.57 -12.82
CA VAL A 265 4.12 -11.05 -11.82
C VAL A 265 3.40 -9.81 -12.36
N GLY A 266 2.07 -9.83 -12.30
CA GLY A 266 1.23 -8.68 -12.68
C GLY A 266 1.36 -8.29 -14.15
N TYR A 267 1.65 -7.02 -14.44
CA TYR A 267 1.73 -6.52 -15.82
C TYR A 267 2.81 -7.22 -16.65
N ARG A 268 3.87 -7.75 -16.02
CA ARG A 268 4.89 -8.56 -16.70
C ARG A 268 4.27 -9.77 -17.39
N TYR A 269 3.29 -10.42 -16.77
CA TYR A 269 2.50 -11.48 -17.39
C TYR A 269 1.53 -10.92 -18.42
N PHE A 270 0.62 -10.05 -17.99
CA PHE A 270 -0.51 -9.62 -18.82
C PHE A 270 -0.05 -8.94 -20.12
N ASP A 271 1.01 -8.14 -20.08
CA ASP A 271 1.58 -7.45 -21.25
C ASP A 271 2.26 -8.45 -22.20
N THR A 272 2.92 -9.48 -21.64
CA THR A 272 3.61 -10.52 -22.42
C THR A 272 2.65 -11.43 -23.18
N VAL A 273 1.56 -11.83 -22.53
CA VAL A 273 0.54 -12.73 -23.14
C VAL A 273 -0.52 -11.97 -23.94
N GLY A 274 -0.47 -10.63 -23.97
CA GLY A 274 -1.40 -9.81 -24.74
C GLY A 274 -2.82 -9.75 -24.18
N TYR A 275 -3.02 -10.10 -22.91
CA TYR A 275 -4.33 -10.02 -22.23
C TYR A 275 -4.81 -8.57 -22.10
N GLN A 276 -6.12 -8.34 -22.13
CA GLN A 276 -6.74 -7.03 -21.95
C GLN A 276 -7.37 -6.93 -20.54
N PRO A 277 -6.70 -6.28 -19.57
CA PRO A 277 -7.24 -6.10 -18.23
C PRO A 277 -8.37 -5.07 -18.19
N MET A 278 -9.14 -5.05 -17.09
CA MET A 278 -10.12 -3.99 -16.84
C MET A 278 -9.42 -2.63 -16.81
N PHE A 279 -8.30 -2.55 -16.07
CA PHE A 279 -7.43 -1.38 -16.03
C PHE A 279 -5.96 -1.82 -15.96
N PRO A 280 -5.08 -1.32 -16.86
CA PRO A 280 -3.69 -1.75 -16.89
C PRO A 280 -2.83 -1.07 -15.82
N PHE A 281 -1.64 -1.62 -15.58
CA PHE A 281 -0.65 -1.02 -14.70
C PHE A 281 -0.27 0.40 -15.18
N GLY A 282 -0.10 1.32 -14.23
CA GLY A 282 0.25 2.71 -14.49
C GLY A 282 -0.90 3.55 -15.06
N TYR A 283 -2.11 3.01 -15.18
CA TYR A 283 -3.28 3.72 -15.73
C TYR A 283 -3.93 4.66 -14.72
N GLY A 284 -4.48 5.77 -15.21
CA GLY A 284 -5.28 6.70 -14.43
C GLY A 284 -5.58 7.95 -15.25
N LEU A 285 -6.83 8.37 -15.25
CA LEU A 285 -7.30 9.57 -15.92
C LEU A 285 -7.19 10.80 -14.98
N GLY A 286 -7.54 11.96 -15.52
CA GLY A 286 -7.93 13.12 -14.73
C GLY A 286 -8.88 14.01 -15.52
N TYR A 287 -9.02 15.28 -15.13
CA TYR A 287 -9.98 16.21 -15.74
C TYR A 287 -9.49 16.84 -17.05
N THR A 288 -8.20 16.69 -17.36
CA THR A 288 -7.59 17.22 -18.58
C THR A 288 -6.90 16.12 -19.36
N LYS A 289 -6.45 16.44 -20.58
CA LYS A 289 -5.74 15.52 -21.46
C LYS A 289 -4.32 16.00 -21.68
N PHE A 290 -3.39 15.07 -21.79
CA PHE A 290 -1.98 15.33 -22.06
C PHE A 290 -1.53 14.64 -23.33
N GLU A 291 -0.49 15.19 -23.95
CA GLU A 291 0.24 14.54 -25.03
C GLU A 291 1.74 14.61 -24.79
N ILE A 292 2.45 13.58 -25.28
CA ILE A 292 3.92 13.58 -25.39
C ILE A 292 4.27 14.21 -26.74
N ALA A 293 4.44 15.53 -26.76
CA ALA A 293 4.70 16.31 -27.97
C ALA A 293 6.03 15.92 -28.63
N GLU A 294 7.07 15.71 -27.80
CA GLU A 294 8.39 15.27 -28.24
C GLU A 294 8.95 14.25 -27.24
N SER A 295 9.72 13.28 -27.72
CA SER A 295 10.44 12.33 -26.87
C SER A 295 11.70 11.85 -27.57
N LYS A 296 12.83 11.77 -26.85
CA LYS A 296 14.10 11.28 -27.38
C LYS A 296 14.96 10.66 -26.28
N VAL A 297 15.91 9.82 -26.68
CA VAL A 297 17.04 9.43 -25.83
C VAL A 297 18.18 10.41 -26.05
N VAL A 298 18.84 10.83 -24.96
CA VAL A 298 19.95 11.78 -25.03
C VAL A 298 21.22 11.07 -25.52
N THR A 299 21.72 11.54 -26.65
CA THR A 299 22.94 11.03 -27.30
C THR A 299 23.99 12.13 -27.44
N GLU A 300 25.24 11.71 -27.58
CA GLU A 300 26.36 12.56 -27.97
C GLU A 300 27.14 11.83 -29.08
N ASN A 301 27.34 12.48 -30.23
CA ASN A 301 27.98 11.89 -31.41
C ASN A 301 27.37 10.54 -31.87
N GLY A 302 26.06 10.37 -31.73
CA GLY A 302 25.36 9.16 -32.16
C GLY A 302 25.49 7.95 -31.23
N VAL A 303 26.06 8.13 -30.03
CA VAL A 303 26.07 7.13 -28.95
C VAL A 303 25.35 7.68 -27.73
N LEU A 304 25.00 6.83 -26.76
CA LEU A 304 24.50 7.31 -25.47
C LEU A 304 25.50 8.27 -24.84
N LYS A 305 24.99 9.40 -24.32
CA LYS A 305 25.83 10.42 -23.69
C LYS A 305 26.57 9.88 -22.46
N ASP A 306 25.92 9.01 -21.70
CA ASP A 306 26.51 8.32 -20.56
C ASP A 306 26.42 6.80 -20.80
N ALA A 307 27.53 6.10 -20.59
CA ALA A 307 27.60 4.66 -20.79
C ALA A 307 27.10 3.84 -19.59
N SER A 308 26.74 4.51 -18.48
CA SER A 308 26.19 3.94 -17.24
C SER A 308 24.72 4.29 -16.99
N GLU A 309 24.12 5.17 -17.78
CA GLU A 309 22.69 5.50 -17.70
C GLU A 309 22.07 5.78 -19.07
N ILE A 310 20.79 5.43 -19.21
CA ILE A 310 19.95 5.87 -20.33
C ILE A 310 19.15 7.09 -19.87
N THR A 311 19.34 8.23 -20.51
CA THR A 311 18.54 9.43 -20.24
C THR A 311 17.47 9.61 -21.31
N VAL A 312 16.20 9.62 -20.90
CA VAL A 312 15.04 9.91 -21.76
C VAL A 312 14.52 11.30 -21.46
N GLU A 313 14.44 12.15 -22.49
CA GLU A 313 13.82 13.47 -22.41
C GLU A 313 12.48 13.47 -23.15
N ALA A 314 11.48 14.11 -22.56
CA ALA A 314 10.18 14.30 -23.19
C ALA A 314 9.59 15.67 -22.89
N VAL A 315 8.82 16.21 -23.84
CA VAL A 315 8.03 17.44 -23.67
C VAL A 315 6.57 17.04 -23.53
N ILE A 316 6.01 17.30 -22.34
CA ILE A 316 4.63 16.99 -22.00
C ILE A 316 3.82 18.26 -22.11
N LYS A 317 2.69 18.18 -22.81
CA LYS A 317 1.79 19.31 -23.02
C LYS A 317 0.40 18.99 -22.50
N ASN A 318 -0.17 19.91 -21.72
CA ASN A 318 -1.59 19.88 -21.39
C ASN A 318 -2.40 20.39 -22.60
N ILE A 319 -3.17 19.51 -23.22
CA ILE A 319 -4.01 19.83 -24.40
C ILE A 319 -5.49 19.95 -24.07
N GLY A 320 -5.87 19.73 -22.80
CA GLY A 320 -7.25 19.90 -22.36
C GLY A 320 -7.55 21.28 -21.81
N LYS A 321 -8.65 21.38 -21.07
CA LYS A 321 -9.23 22.65 -20.59
C LYS A 321 -9.01 22.93 -19.11
N PHE A 322 -8.53 21.94 -18.36
CA PHE A 322 -8.32 22.05 -16.92
C PHE A 322 -6.82 22.04 -16.59
N PRO A 323 -6.39 22.71 -15.51
CA PRO A 323 -5.06 22.47 -14.96
C PRO A 323 -4.97 21.01 -14.49
N GLY A 324 -3.77 20.43 -14.56
CA GLY A 324 -3.56 19.06 -14.08
C GLY A 324 -2.11 18.64 -14.10
N LYS A 325 -1.87 17.40 -13.66
CA LYS A 325 -0.55 16.76 -13.63
C LYS A 325 -0.60 15.43 -14.38
N GLU A 326 0.52 15.02 -14.95
CA GLU A 326 0.65 13.75 -15.65
C GLU A 326 1.91 12.98 -15.21
N VAL A 327 1.84 11.65 -15.23
CA VAL A 327 2.96 10.75 -14.93
C VAL A 327 3.46 10.11 -16.22
N VAL A 328 4.65 10.52 -16.64
CA VAL A 328 5.36 9.94 -17.79
C VAL A 328 6.09 8.70 -17.33
N GLN A 329 5.92 7.60 -18.04
CA GLN A 329 6.45 6.28 -17.69
C GLN A 329 7.35 5.79 -18.83
N VAL A 330 8.54 5.29 -18.49
CA VAL A 330 9.50 4.71 -19.43
C VAL A 330 9.65 3.22 -19.15
N TYR A 331 9.40 2.44 -20.19
CA TYR A 331 9.50 0.98 -20.18
C TYR A 331 10.62 0.52 -21.11
N ILE A 332 11.26 -0.60 -20.78
CA ILE A 332 12.25 -1.25 -21.63
C ILE A 332 11.73 -2.62 -22.06
N CYS A 333 11.72 -2.87 -23.37
CA CYS A 333 11.57 -4.20 -23.94
C CYS A 333 12.97 -4.77 -24.18
N ALA A 334 13.38 -5.76 -23.38
CA ALA A 334 14.66 -6.43 -23.52
C ALA A 334 14.63 -7.47 -24.66
N PRO A 335 15.80 -7.85 -25.23
CA PRO A 335 15.87 -8.93 -26.20
C PRO A 335 15.37 -10.24 -25.61
N GLN A 336 14.61 -10.98 -26.42
CA GLN A 336 14.12 -12.32 -26.08
C GLN A 336 15.12 -13.34 -26.61
N THR A 337 16.12 -13.67 -25.79
CA THR A 337 17.24 -14.54 -26.12
C THR A 337 17.17 -15.83 -25.31
N GLU A 338 18.12 -16.07 -24.40
CA GLU A 338 18.18 -17.30 -23.62
C GLU A 338 17.45 -17.16 -22.28
N LEU A 339 17.63 -16.02 -21.60
CA LEU A 339 16.85 -15.74 -20.40
C LEU A 339 15.47 -15.21 -20.78
N ASP A 340 14.46 -15.72 -20.09
CA ASP A 340 13.10 -15.21 -20.16
C ASP A 340 13.04 -13.73 -19.76
N LYS A 341 12.37 -12.91 -20.59
CA LYS A 341 12.13 -11.48 -20.29
C LYS A 341 10.66 -11.11 -20.47
N PRO A 342 10.06 -10.31 -19.57
CA PRO A 342 8.75 -9.74 -19.85
C PRO A 342 8.76 -8.92 -21.15
N TYR A 343 7.61 -8.78 -21.80
CA TYR A 343 7.46 -7.92 -22.98
C TYR A 343 8.03 -6.52 -22.72
N GLN A 344 7.77 -5.96 -21.54
CA GLN A 344 8.35 -4.71 -21.11
C GLN A 344 8.41 -4.63 -19.59
N GLU A 345 9.30 -3.78 -19.07
CA GLU A 345 9.41 -3.49 -17.65
C GLU A 345 9.55 -1.97 -17.42
N LEU A 346 8.85 -1.44 -16.43
CA LEU A 346 9.00 -0.05 -15.98
C LEU A 346 10.42 0.15 -15.43
N LYS A 347 11.18 1.08 -16.02
CA LYS A 347 12.55 1.42 -15.57
C LYS A 347 12.71 2.86 -15.07
N GLY A 348 11.73 3.72 -15.33
CA GLY A 348 11.71 5.07 -14.78
C GLY A 348 10.37 5.76 -15.00
N TYR A 349 10.06 6.73 -14.16
CA TYR A 349 8.88 7.56 -14.31
C TYR A 349 9.12 8.96 -13.74
N ARG A 350 8.33 9.93 -14.19
CA ARG A 350 8.36 11.29 -13.64
C ARG A 350 6.99 11.94 -13.74
N LYS A 351 6.56 12.54 -12.63
CA LYS A 351 5.35 13.36 -12.58
C LYS A 351 5.68 14.80 -12.94
N THR A 352 4.87 15.42 -13.78
CA THR A 352 4.99 16.84 -14.10
C THR A 352 4.61 17.68 -12.87
N LYS A 353 4.99 18.96 -12.88
CA LYS A 353 4.28 19.96 -12.08
C LYS A 353 2.85 20.12 -12.60
N GLU A 354 2.03 20.90 -11.91
CA GLU A 354 0.72 21.25 -12.42
C GLU A 354 0.85 22.17 -13.65
N LEU A 355 0.32 21.73 -14.78
CA LEU A 355 0.34 22.44 -16.05
C LEU A 355 -1.03 23.06 -16.29
N LEU A 356 -1.04 24.38 -16.52
CA LEU A 356 -2.21 25.08 -17.06
C LEU A 356 -2.53 24.58 -18.48
N PRO A 357 -3.76 24.78 -18.99
CA PRO A 357 -4.09 24.50 -20.39
C PRO A 357 -3.07 25.09 -21.37
N ASN A 358 -2.64 24.30 -22.35
CA ASN A 358 -1.59 24.60 -23.34
C ASN A 358 -0.17 24.77 -22.80
N ALA A 359 0.04 24.72 -21.49
CA ALA A 359 1.39 24.78 -20.92
C ALA A 359 2.15 23.46 -21.16
N THR A 360 3.47 23.57 -21.20
CA THR A 360 4.39 22.45 -21.41
C THR A 360 5.40 22.31 -20.28
N GLU A 361 5.87 21.10 -20.04
CA GLU A 361 7.05 20.83 -19.21
C GLU A 361 7.96 19.83 -19.91
N LYS A 362 9.27 20.13 -19.89
CA LYS A 362 10.30 19.18 -20.26
C LYS A 362 10.65 18.31 -19.05
N VAL A 363 10.46 17.01 -19.18
CA VAL A 363 10.87 16.02 -18.18
C VAL A 363 12.13 15.30 -18.65
N SER A 364 12.97 14.91 -17.69
CA SER A 364 14.15 14.08 -17.89
C SER A 364 14.10 12.92 -16.92
N ILE A 365 14.26 11.70 -17.43
CA ILE A 365 14.20 10.44 -16.68
C ILE A 365 15.52 9.70 -16.91
N GLN A 366 16.27 9.48 -15.84
CA GLN A 366 17.54 8.74 -15.85
C GLN A 366 17.30 7.30 -15.42
N ILE A 367 17.83 6.36 -16.20
CA ILE A 367 17.67 4.93 -15.99
C ILE A 367 19.07 4.30 -15.86
N PRO A 368 19.47 3.85 -14.67
CA PRO A 368 20.73 3.14 -14.48
C PRO A 368 20.74 1.83 -15.27
N ILE A 369 21.86 1.52 -15.95
CA ILE A 369 21.95 0.30 -16.76
C ILE A 369 21.81 -0.98 -15.93
N GLU A 370 22.17 -0.94 -14.65
CA GLU A 370 22.05 -2.06 -13.72
C GLU A 370 20.58 -2.46 -13.50
N SER A 371 19.65 -1.52 -13.65
CA SER A 371 18.22 -1.79 -13.53
C SER A 371 17.66 -2.58 -14.72
N LEU A 372 18.38 -2.66 -15.85
CA LEU A 372 18.00 -3.45 -17.02
C LEU A 372 18.45 -4.92 -16.92
N ALA A 373 19.32 -5.24 -15.97
CA ALA A 373 19.90 -6.57 -15.88
C ALA A 373 18.89 -7.64 -15.46
N SER A 374 19.14 -8.85 -15.93
CA SER A 374 18.44 -10.06 -15.49
C SER A 374 19.40 -10.97 -14.75
N PHE A 375 18.88 -11.77 -13.83
CA PHE A 375 19.71 -12.70 -13.06
C PHE A 375 19.85 -14.01 -13.83
N ASP A 376 21.09 -14.36 -14.19
CA ASP A 376 21.44 -15.67 -14.74
C ASP A 376 21.92 -16.58 -13.60
N SER A 377 21.11 -17.56 -13.24
CA SER A 377 21.40 -18.53 -12.18
C SER A 377 22.55 -19.48 -12.53
N ARG A 378 22.87 -19.68 -13.80
CA ARG A 378 23.98 -20.53 -14.25
C ARG A 378 25.33 -19.85 -14.02
N LEU A 379 25.34 -18.53 -14.15
CA LEU A 379 26.51 -17.68 -13.94
C LEU A 379 26.59 -17.10 -12.52
N ASN A 380 25.50 -17.21 -11.74
CA ASN A 380 25.29 -16.51 -10.48
C ASN A 380 25.55 -15.00 -10.63
N ALA A 381 24.98 -14.39 -11.66
CA ALA A 381 25.31 -13.02 -12.05
C ALA A 381 24.13 -12.24 -12.61
N TYR A 382 24.19 -10.92 -12.47
CA TYR A 382 23.31 -9.98 -13.18
C TYR A 382 23.93 -9.63 -14.53
N VAL A 383 23.20 -9.88 -15.60
CA VAL A 383 23.67 -9.78 -16.98
C VAL A 383 22.74 -8.94 -17.86
N LEU A 384 23.33 -8.27 -18.84
CA LEU A 384 22.62 -7.72 -20.01
C LEU A 384 22.94 -8.64 -21.19
N GLU A 385 21.93 -9.30 -21.75
CA GLU A 385 22.12 -10.12 -22.95
C GLU A 385 22.23 -9.22 -24.19
N ALA A 386 23.03 -9.66 -25.16
CA ALA A 386 23.17 -9.05 -26.47
C ALA A 386 21.82 -8.97 -27.18
N GLY A 387 21.64 -7.93 -27.98
CA GLY A 387 20.44 -7.74 -28.79
C GLY A 387 19.85 -6.35 -28.67
N ASN A 388 18.57 -6.25 -29.02
CA ASN A 388 17.86 -4.99 -29.15
C ASN A 388 17.02 -4.70 -27.92
N TYR A 389 17.35 -3.60 -27.24
CA TYR A 389 16.57 -3.03 -26.16
C TYR A 389 15.73 -1.88 -26.72
N GLU A 390 14.41 -2.01 -26.70
CA GLU A 390 13.51 -0.94 -27.14
C GLU A 390 13.12 -0.07 -25.96
N VAL A 391 13.45 1.22 -26.05
CA VAL A 391 13.03 2.23 -25.07
C VAL A 391 11.63 2.72 -25.45
N ARG A 392 10.67 2.55 -24.55
CA ARG A 392 9.26 2.93 -24.77
C ARG A 392 8.84 3.99 -23.75
N ILE A 393 8.03 4.95 -24.18
CA ILE A 393 7.52 6.02 -23.31
C ILE A 393 6.00 6.13 -23.44
N GLY A 394 5.33 6.45 -22.34
CA GLY A 394 3.88 6.41 -22.28
C GLY A 394 3.27 6.96 -21.00
N PHE A 395 1.94 6.83 -20.89
CA PHE A 395 1.17 7.20 -19.69
C PHE A 395 0.61 6.01 -18.91
N SER A 396 0.74 4.79 -19.44
CA SER A 396 0.45 3.52 -18.75
C SER A 396 1.14 2.37 -19.49
N SER A 397 1.14 1.15 -18.96
CA SER A 397 1.78 0.01 -19.64
C SER A 397 1.14 -0.30 -21.00
N ARG A 398 -0.12 0.10 -21.23
CA ARG A 398 -0.85 -0.11 -22.49
C ARG A 398 -0.95 1.11 -23.39
N ASP A 399 -0.39 2.23 -22.95
CA ASP A 399 -0.31 3.46 -23.73
C ASP A 399 1.15 3.87 -23.81
N THR A 400 1.94 3.15 -24.62
CA THR A 400 3.35 3.43 -24.86
C THR A 400 3.67 3.46 -26.35
N LYS A 401 4.62 4.30 -26.73
CA LYS A 401 5.26 4.31 -28.05
C LYS A 401 6.75 4.02 -27.90
N ALA A 402 7.31 3.28 -28.84
CA ALA A 402 8.75 3.08 -28.89
C ALA A 402 9.45 4.37 -29.37
N VAL A 403 10.52 4.74 -28.68
CA VAL A 403 11.30 5.96 -28.90
C VAL A 403 12.54 5.64 -29.72
N VAL A 404 13.34 4.68 -29.25
CA VAL A 404 14.59 4.27 -29.90
C VAL A 404 14.88 2.80 -29.62
N LYS A 405 15.68 2.20 -30.50
CA LYS A 405 16.27 0.88 -30.30
C LYS A 405 17.75 1.03 -29.94
N LEU A 406 18.16 0.44 -28.82
CA LEU A 406 19.54 0.34 -28.38
C LEU A 406 20.06 -1.06 -28.67
N THR A 407 21.09 -1.18 -29.51
CA THR A 407 21.64 -2.49 -29.91
C THR A 407 22.93 -2.78 -29.15
N LEU A 408 22.87 -3.76 -28.24
CA LEU A 408 24.02 -4.28 -27.52
C LEU A 408 24.64 -5.44 -28.30
N ALA A 409 25.93 -5.35 -28.62
CA ALA A 409 26.58 -6.31 -29.51
C ALA A 409 26.93 -7.66 -28.85
N GLU A 410 27.19 -7.65 -27.54
CA GLU A 410 27.62 -8.82 -26.78
C GLU A 410 27.07 -8.76 -25.35
N ASP A 411 26.96 -9.92 -24.71
CA ASP A 411 26.52 -10.00 -23.33
C ASP A 411 27.49 -9.25 -22.39
N VAL A 412 26.93 -8.55 -21.41
CA VAL A 412 27.70 -7.82 -20.40
C VAL A 412 27.33 -8.33 -19.01
N VAL A 413 28.32 -8.88 -18.31
CA VAL A 413 28.18 -9.25 -16.90
C VAL A 413 28.41 -8.01 -16.03
N LEU A 414 27.38 -7.54 -15.34
CA LEU A 414 27.48 -6.34 -14.50
C LEU A 414 27.95 -6.66 -13.09
N LYS A 415 27.41 -7.74 -12.50
CA LYS A 415 27.64 -8.08 -11.09
C LYS A 415 27.61 -9.59 -10.88
N LYS A 416 28.65 -10.14 -10.25
CA LYS A 416 28.71 -11.53 -9.82
C LYS A 416 28.38 -11.65 -8.33
N VAL A 417 27.58 -12.64 -7.98
CA VAL A 417 27.08 -12.90 -6.62
C VAL A 417 27.20 -14.38 -6.26
N LYS A 418 26.96 -14.71 -4.99
CA LYS A 418 26.84 -16.07 -4.50
C LYS A 418 25.36 -16.42 -4.35
N THR A 419 24.96 -17.63 -4.72
CA THR A 419 23.62 -18.15 -4.45
C THR A 419 23.52 -18.57 -2.98
N ILE A 420 22.51 -18.05 -2.28
CA ILE A 420 22.31 -18.25 -0.83
C ILE A 420 20.93 -18.86 -0.48
N CYS A 421 20.05 -19.03 -1.47
CA CYS A 421 18.75 -19.69 -1.35
C CYS A 421 18.63 -20.74 -2.47
N GLU A 422 19.51 -21.74 -2.45
CA GLU A 422 19.46 -22.83 -3.44
C GLU A 422 18.14 -23.59 -3.30
N ASN A 423 17.42 -23.74 -4.40
CA ASN A 423 16.08 -24.35 -4.45
C ASN A 423 16.17 -25.90 -4.36
N LYS A 424 16.76 -26.41 -3.27
CA LYS A 424 17.13 -27.83 -3.08
C LYS A 424 15.94 -28.78 -2.90
N ASN A 425 14.76 -28.24 -2.61
CA ASN A 425 13.54 -29.00 -2.33
C ASN A 425 12.47 -28.87 -3.43
N LEU A 426 12.80 -28.34 -4.61
CA LEU A 426 11.87 -28.38 -5.74
C LEU A 426 11.62 -29.85 -6.12
N THR A 427 10.36 -30.26 -6.03
CA THR A 427 9.92 -31.58 -6.48
C THR A 427 9.99 -31.66 -8.01
N ASP A 428 10.03 -32.86 -8.57
CA ASP A 428 10.01 -33.13 -10.02
C ASP A 428 8.75 -32.58 -10.74
N THR A 429 7.79 -32.01 -10.00
CA THR A 429 6.52 -31.46 -10.51
C THR A 429 6.51 -29.93 -10.64
N PHE A 430 7.56 -29.23 -10.18
CA PHE A 430 7.66 -27.78 -10.37
C PHE A 430 8.19 -27.45 -11.76
N SER A 431 7.46 -26.60 -12.49
CA SER A 431 7.92 -26.00 -13.74
C SER A 431 7.53 -24.53 -13.76
N ASP A 432 8.45 -23.70 -14.26
CA ASP A 432 8.21 -22.28 -14.48
C ASP A 432 7.24 -22.09 -15.66
N PHE A 433 6.44 -21.04 -15.56
CA PHE A 433 5.63 -20.56 -16.66
C PHE A 433 6.52 -20.21 -17.86
N THR A 434 6.33 -20.91 -18.98
CA THR A 434 6.95 -20.57 -20.25
C THR A 434 6.04 -19.63 -21.03
N PRO A 435 6.49 -18.41 -21.39
CA PRO A 435 5.66 -17.45 -22.08
C PRO A 435 5.31 -17.88 -23.51
N LYS A 436 4.04 -17.69 -23.91
CA LYS A 436 3.68 -17.55 -25.32
C LYS A 436 3.70 -16.06 -25.66
N PHE A 437 4.74 -15.60 -26.35
CA PHE A 437 4.89 -14.19 -26.72
C PHE A 437 3.87 -13.77 -27.79
N VAL A 438 2.72 -13.27 -27.33
CA VAL A 438 1.68 -12.65 -28.17
C VAL A 438 1.69 -11.12 -28.03
N GLY A 439 2.46 -10.58 -27.08
CA GLY A 439 2.53 -9.14 -26.76
C GLY A 439 2.57 -8.24 -28.00
N LEU A 440 1.92 -7.06 -27.92
CA LEU A 440 1.55 -6.15 -29.02
C LEU A 440 2.57 -6.06 -30.18
N GLN A 441 2.60 -7.08 -31.05
CA GLN A 441 3.64 -7.24 -32.07
C GLN A 441 3.62 -6.09 -33.09
N ASN A 442 2.48 -5.41 -33.22
CA ASN A 442 2.25 -4.30 -34.14
C ASN A 442 2.86 -2.95 -33.69
N GLN A 443 3.52 -2.86 -32.53
CA GLN A 443 4.06 -1.61 -32.00
C GLN A 443 5.59 -1.60 -31.77
N LYS A 444 6.32 -2.55 -32.37
CA LYS A 444 7.80 -2.65 -32.27
C LYS A 444 8.57 -1.89 -33.36
N ALA A 445 7.90 -1.38 -34.39
CA ALA A 445 8.59 -0.71 -35.49
C ALA A 445 9.13 0.66 -35.03
N VAL A 446 10.45 0.75 -34.86
CA VAL A 446 11.19 2.00 -34.59
C VAL A 446 12.07 2.30 -35.79
N ALA A 447 12.06 3.54 -36.27
CA ALA A 447 12.88 3.97 -37.41
C ALA A 447 14.36 4.22 -37.01
N GLU A 448 14.62 4.62 -35.76
CA GLU A 448 15.96 4.96 -35.26
C GLU A 448 16.56 3.83 -34.40
N SER A 449 17.83 3.50 -34.67
CA SER A 449 18.61 2.49 -33.95
C SER A 449 19.99 3.05 -33.60
N ILE A 450 20.43 2.86 -32.37
CA ILE A 450 21.70 3.36 -31.83
C ILE A 450 22.55 2.17 -31.37
N GLU A 451 23.83 2.17 -31.73
CA GLU A 451 24.79 1.22 -31.18
C GLU A 451 25.01 1.51 -29.69
N TRP A 452 24.76 0.52 -28.84
CA TRP A 452 24.88 0.67 -27.40
C TRP A 452 26.21 0.11 -26.90
N LYS A 453 27.17 1.01 -26.70
CA LYS A 453 28.47 0.70 -26.06
C LYS A 453 28.35 0.87 -24.56
N VAL A 454 27.91 -0.18 -23.87
CA VAL A 454 27.96 -0.24 -22.41
C VAL A 454 29.41 -0.12 -21.96
N LYS A 455 29.67 0.66 -20.91
CA LYS A 455 31.00 0.73 -20.31
C LYS A 455 31.37 -0.65 -19.77
N LYS A 456 32.23 -1.38 -20.48
CA LYS A 456 32.80 -2.65 -20.03
C LYS A 456 33.78 -2.38 -18.88
N SER A 457 33.28 -2.19 -17.66
CA SER A 457 34.08 -2.36 -16.46
C SER A 457 34.14 -3.83 -16.10
N SER A 458 35.21 -4.27 -15.42
CA SER A 458 35.21 -5.58 -14.77
C SER A 458 33.94 -5.74 -13.94
N PRO A 459 33.27 -6.91 -13.98
CA PRO A 459 32.07 -7.13 -13.20
C PRO A 459 32.32 -6.82 -11.72
N ILE A 460 31.33 -6.23 -11.05
CA ILE A 460 31.40 -6.06 -9.60
C ILE A 460 31.33 -7.45 -8.97
N GLU A 461 32.40 -7.88 -8.32
CA GLU A 461 32.44 -9.14 -7.57
C GLU A 461 32.09 -8.87 -6.10
N VAL A 462 30.95 -9.41 -5.65
CA VAL A 462 30.56 -9.31 -4.24
C VAL A 462 31.37 -10.29 -3.42
N LYS A 463 32.09 -9.77 -2.42
CA LYS A 463 32.80 -10.60 -1.44
C LYS A 463 31.89 -10.89 -0.26
N TYR A 464 31.80 -12.16 0.08
CA TYR A 464 31.05 -12.65 1.23
C TYR A 464 32.04 -13.01 2.33
N SER A 465 31.75 -12.62 3.57
CA SER A 465 32.48 -13.07 4.75
C SER A 465 31.65 -14.16 5.42
N GLU A 466 32.20 -15.37 5.52
CA GLU A 466 31.52 -16.51 6.13
C GLU A 466 31.84 -16.67 7.62
N GLU A 467 32.93 -16.07 8.08
CA GLU A 467 33.39 -16.20 9.46
C GLU A 467 33.01 -14.97 10.29
N ALA A 468 32.28 -15.20 11.37
CA ALA A 468 32.10 -14.20 12.41
C ALA A 468 33.47 -13.87 13.02
N VAL A 469 33.86 -12.60 13.01
CA VAL A 469 35.13 -12.16 13.58
C VAL A 469 35.03 -12.21 15.11
N GLU A 470 35.79 -13.11 15.74
CA GLU A 470 35.94 -13.13 17.19
C GLU A 470 37.00 -12.10 17.61
N TYR A 471 36.58 -11.11 18.39
CA TYR A 471 37.47 -10.09 18.90
C TYR A 471 38.08 -10.53 20.24
N PRO A 472 39.39 -10.31 20.47
CA PRO A 472 40.03 -10.57 21.75
C PRO A 472 39.32 -9.83 22.88
N LYS A 473 39.06 -10.51 24.00
CA LYS A 473 38.38 -9.91 25.16
C LYS A 473 39.09 -8.63 25.62
N THR A 474 38.32 -7.56 25.77
CA THR A 474 38.77 -6.25 26.23
C THR A 474 38.20 -5.94 27.62
N GLY A 475 38.50 -4.76 28.15
CA GLY A 475 37.90 -4.25 29.39
C GLY A 475 36.41 -3.90 29.25
N LYS A 476 35.76 -3.62 30.38
CA LYS A 476 34.40 -3.08 30.41
C LYS A 476 34.42 -1.58 30.09
N TYR A 477 33.62 -1.18 29.11
CA TYR A 477 33.52 0.21 28.66
C TYR A 477 32.06 0.67 28.64
N SER A 478 31.85 1.98 28.64
CA SER A 478 30.53 2.59 28.49
C SER A 478 30.22 2.94 27.03
N TRP A 479 28.96 3.10 26.68
CA TRP A 479 28.53 3.63 25.39
C TRP A 479 29.05 5.05 25.13
N LYS A 480 29.29 5.83 26.20
CA LYS A 480 29.96 7.13 26.10
C LYS A 480 31.39 6.99 25.58
N ASP A 481 32.10 5.92 25.92
CA ASP A 481 33.47 5.67 25.44
C ASP A 481 33.48 5.47 23.92
N VAL A 482 32.49 4.73 23.40
CA VAL A 482 32.28 4.51 21.96
C VAL A 482 31.89 5.80 21.24
N THR A 483 30.85 6.49 21.73
CA THR A 483 30.35 7.72 21.08
C THR A 483 31.34 8.90 21.18
N SER A 484 32.19 8.91 22.21
CA SER A 484 33.33 9.86 22.32
C SER A 484 34.55 9.45 21.50
N LYS A 485 34.50 8.33 20.77
CA LYS A 485 35.58 7.75 19.96
C LYS A 485 36.85 7.42 20.75
N ARG A 486 36.74 7.20 22.07
CA ARG A 486 37.86 6.72 22.90
C ARG A 486 38.20 5.25 22.65
N ILE A 487 37.21 4.47 22.22
CA ILE A 487 37.34 3.08 21.80
C ILE A 487 36.52 2.83 20.55
N SER A 488 36.78 1.73 19.84
CA SER A 488 35.90 1.26 18.76
C SER A 488 34.65 0.54 19.30
N ILE A 489 33.63 0.41 18.45
CA ILE A 489 32.46 -0.45 18.76
C ILE A 489 32.89 -1.91 18.95
N ASP A 490 33.85 -2.40 18.15
CA ASP A 490 34.39 -3.75 18.29
C ASP A 490 35.03 -3.95 19.66
N SER A 491 35.79 -2.96 20.15
CA SER A 491 36.41 -2.99 21.48
C SER A 491 35.38 -2.99 22.60
N PHE A 492 34.23 -2.33 22.40
CA PHE A 492 33.12 -2.36 23.36
C PHE A 492 32.44 -3.75 23.37
N VAL A 493 32.08 -4.27 22.19
CA VAL A 493 31.41 -5.57 22.03
C VAL A 493 32.30 -6.71 22.55
N ALA A 494 33.61 -6.66 22.29
CA ALA A 494 34.57 -7.64 22.78
C ALA A 494 34.63 -7.72 24.32
N GLY A 495 34.24 -6.66 25.03
CA GLY A 495 34.20 -6.61 26.50
C GLY A 495 32.93 -7.23 27.10
N LEU A 496 31.93 -7.57 26.30
CA LEU A 496 30.66 -8.15 26.76
C LEU A 496 30.79 -9.64 27.02
N THR A 497 30.04 -10.16 27.99
CA THR A 497 29.90 -11.61 28.19
C THR A 497 28.89 -12.20 27.19
N ASN A 498 28.87 -13.53 27.04
CA ASN A 498 27.90 -14.18 26.14
C ASN A 498 26.45 -13.94 26.60
N GLU A 499 26.19 -13.87 27.90
CA GLU A 499 24.89 -13.54 28.47
C GLU A 499 24.47 -12.10 28.11
N GLU A 500 25.40 -11.15 28.23
CA GLU A 500 25.14 -9.75 27.88
C GLU A 500 24.92 -9.57 26.36
N LEU A 501 25.67 -10.32 25.54
CA LEU A 501 25.45 -10.39 24.10
C LEU A 501 24.07 -10.99 23.77
N ALA A 502 23.67 -12.06 24.47
CA ALA A 502 22.36 -12.66 24.29
C ALA A 502 21.23 -11.68 24.66
N HIS A 503 21.36 -10.95 25.77
CA HIS A 503 20.36 -9.94 26.16
C HIS A 503 20.19 -8.83 25.14
N ILE A 504 21.27 -8.36 24.52
CA ILE A 504 21.21 -7.30 23.48
C ILE A 504 20.42 -7.77 22.25
N CYS A 505 20.40 -9.07 21.96
CA CYS A 505 19.68 -9.65 20.83
C CYS A 505 18.17 -9.84 21.09
N VAL A 506 17.68 -9.54 22.30
CA VAL A 506 16.27 -9.71 22.67
C VAL A 506 15.65 -8.34 22.95
N GLY A 507 14.39 -8.16 22.55
CA GLY A 507 13.58 -7.00 22.95
C GLY A 507 13.45 -6.92 24.48
N ASN A 508 12.89 -5.83 24.99
CA ASN A 508 12.61 -5.73 26.40
C ASN A 508 11.61 -6.81 26.82
N PHE A 509 11.97 -7.55 27.87
CA PHE A 509 11.18 -8.64 28.42
C PHE A 509 11.33 -8.61 29.94
N ASP A 510 10.22 -8.82 30.64
CA ASP A 510 10.16 -8.89 32.10
C ASP A 510 9.38 -10.16 32.49
N GLU A 511 10.04 -11.07 33.21
CA GLU A 511 9.48 -12.35 33.66
C GLU A 511 8.29 -12.18 34.63
N THR A 512 8.13 -10.99 35.22
CA THR A 512 7.07 -10.68 36.18
C THR A 512 5.83 -10.07 35.55
N THR A 513 5.95 -9.57 34.32
CA THR A 513 4.80 -9.11 33.53
C THR A 513 4.28 -10.29 32.69
N GLY A 514 2.97 -10.57 32.75
CA GLY A 514 2.35 -11.58 31.89
C GLY A 514 2.49 -11.26 30.40
N ASP A 515 2.02 -12.16 29.54
CA ASP A 515 2.13 -12.02 28.08
C ASP A 515 1.65 -10.62 27.61
N SER A 516 2.54 -9.88 26.94
CA SER A 516 2.20 -8.59 26.34
C SER A 516 1.25 -8.77 25.16
N ILE A 517 0.27 -7.88 25.00
CA ILE A 517 -0.61 -7.87 23.83
C ILE A 517 0.23 -7.54 22.58
N VAL A 518 0.01 -8.28 21.49
CA VAL A 518 0.69 -8.07 20.20
C VAL A 518 0.52 -6.61 19.76
N GLY A 519 1.64 -5.91 19.57
CA GLY A 519 1.67 -4.49 19.17
C GLY A 519 1.63 -3.48 20.31
N ASP A 520 1.61 -3.91 21.59
CA ASP A 520 1.67 -3.03 22.77
C ASP A 520 2.58 -3.64 23.86
N ALA A 521 3.89 -3.64 23.61
CA ALA A 521 4.89 -4.25 24.50
C ALA A 521 5.91 -3.25 25.08
N SER A 522 5.88 -1.97 24.67
CA SER A 522 6.78 -0.95 25.23
C SER A 522 6.32 -0.47 26.60
N THR A 523 7.27 -0.31 27.53
CA THR A 523 7.03 0.27 28.86
C THR A 523 7.20 1.80 28.88
N LYS A 524 7.81 2.37 27.84
CA LYS A 524 8.12 3.81 27.74
C LYS A 524 7.12 4.59 26.90
N VAL A 525 6.53 3.97 25.89
CA VAL A 525 5.52 4.58 25.02
C VAL A 525 4.34 3.62 24.90
N ALA A 526 3.19 4.05 25.43
CA ALA A 526 2.00 3.20 25.51
C ALA A 526 1.47 2.88 24.10
N GLY A 527 1.19 1.62 23.83
CA GLY A 527 0.76 1.11 22.53
C GLY A 527 1.85 0.97 21.48
N ALA A 528 3.14 1.15 21.83
CA ALA A 528 4.21 0.87 20.89
C ALA A 528 4.57 -0.62 20.88
N ALA A 529 4.88 -1.14 19.69
CA ALA A 529 5.10 -2.55 19.41
C ALA A 529 6.21 -3.19 20.26
N GLY A 530 7.22 -2.42 20.65
CA GLY A 530 8.25 -2.90 21.58
C GLY A 530 9.37 -1.90 21.79
N GLU A 531 10.41 -2.33 22.50
CA GLU A 531 11.62 -1.55 22.70
C GLU A 531 12.81 -2.47 22.94
N THR A 532 14.03 -1.95 22.77
CA THR A 532 15.26 -2.70 23.08
C THR A 532 15.35 -3.00 24.58
N THR A 533 16.00 -4.11 24.93
CA THR A 533 16.26 -4.51 26.32
C THR A 533 16.72 -3.36 27.24
N HIS A 534 16.21 -3.32 28.48
CA HIS A 534 16.68 -2.38 29.50
C HIS A 534 18.07 -2.71 30.03
N PHE A 535 18.60 -3.91 29.74
CA PHE A 535 19.98 -4.30 30.02
C PHE A 535 21.00 -3.24 29.54
N ASN A 536 20.67 -2.58 28.42
CA ASN A 536 21.40 -1.47 27.81
C ASN A 536 21.76 -0.34 28.80
N ARG A 537 20.94 -0.09 29.83
CA ARG A 537 21.15 0.97 30.83
C ARG A 537 22.47 0.82 31.58
N LYS A 538 22.90 -0.40 31.89
CA LYS A 538 24.16 -0.69 32.61
C LYS A 538 25.38 -0.09 31.90
N TYR A 539 25.33 -0.02 30.58
CA TYR A 539 26.41 0.52 29.74
C TYR A 539 26.11 1.94 29.24
N GLY A 540 24.96 2.53 29.58
CA GLY A 540 24.51 3.82 29.07
C GLY A 540 24.14 3.79 27.59
N ILE A 541 23.80 2.61 27.04
CA ILE A 541 23.26 2.48 25.69
C ILE A 541 21.82 3.01 25.73
N PRO A 542 21.42 3.94 24.83
CA PRO A 542 20.05 4.44 24.79
C PRO A 542 19.09 3.34 24.36
N GLU A 543 17.93 3.24 25.00
CA GLU A 543 16.88 2.34 24.53
C GLU A 543 16.18 2.93 23.30
N VAL A 544 15.88 2.07 22.34
CA VAL A 544 15.11 2.44 21.15
C VAL A 544 13.72 1.84 21.29
N VAL A 545 12.70 2.67 21.08
CA VAL A 545 11.29 2.27 21.06
C VAL A 545 10.85 2.11 19.61
N MET A 546 10.13 1.04 19.32
CA MET A 546 9.60 0.69 18.02
C MET A 546 8.07 0.73 18.10
N ALA A 547 7.45 1.52 17.23
CA ALA A 547 6.00 1.59 17.09
C ALA A 547 5.62 1.23 15.67
N ASP A 548 4.52 0.51 15.52
CA ASP A 548 3.82 0.41 14.24
C ASP A 548 3.25 1.79 13.87
N GLY A 549 2.82 2.07 12.64
CA GLY A 549 2.98 1.29 11.44
C GLY A 549 3.17 2.20 10.21
N PRO A 550 3.20 1.62 9.00
CA PRO A 550 3.43 2.36 7.75
C PRO A 550 2.42 3.49 7.49
N ALA A 551 1.17 3.32 7.94
CA ALA A 551 0.10 4.32 7.78
C ALA A 551 0.10 5.41 8.88
N GLY A 552 1.15 5.48 9.70
CA GLY A 552 1.31 6.42 10.81
C GLY A 552 1.53 5.70 12.14
N LEU A 553 1.92 6.44 13.19
CA LEU A 553 2.20 5.85 14.49
C LEU A 553 0.93 5.26 15.13
N ARG A 554 0.89 3.94 15.28
CA ARG A 554 -0.08 3.19 16.06
C ARG A 554 0.40 3.17 17.51
N LEU A 555 -0.28 3.96 18.33
CA LEU A 555 -0.03 4.09 19.76
C LEU A 555 -1.36 3.97 20.51
N SER A 556 -1.31 3.70 21.81
CA SER A 556 -2.51 3.71 22.63
C SER A 556 -2.98 5.16 22.79
N PRO A 557 -4.20 5.52 22.38
CA PRO A 557 -4.62 6.92 22.35
C PRO A 557 -4.70 7.56 23.74
N ILE A 558 -4.85 6.76 24.80
CA ILE A 558 -4.92 7.22 26.19
C ILE A 558 -3.98 6.39 27.05
N TYR A 559 -3.21 7.04 27.93
CA TYR A 559 -2.30 6.36 28.84
C TYR A 559 -2.21 7.06 30.20
N ASN A 560 -1.78 6.32 31.22
CA ASN A 560 -1.45 6.83 32.55
C ASN A 560 0.04 6.66 32.86
N LEU A 561 0.53 7.38 33.86
CA LEU A 561 1.91 7.26 34.33
C LEU A 561 1.99 6.30 35.52
N LYS A 562 3.03 5.47 35.54
CA LYS A 562 3.44 4.73 36.73
C LYS A 562 4.36 5.59 37.59
N ARG A 563 4.43 5.29 38.89
CA ARG A 563 5.29 6.01 39.86
C ARG A 563 6.78 5.97 39.52
N ASP A 564 7.24 4.95 38.80
CA ASP A 564 8.61 4.76 38.33
C ASP A 564 8.92 5.53 37.03
N GLY A 565 7.93 6.23 36.45
CA GLY A 565 8.05 6.99 35.22
C GLY A 565 7.75 6.21 33.94
N CYS A 566 7.45 4.90 34.03
CA CYS A 566 6.91 4.12 32.92
C CYS A 566 5.47 4.57 32.57
N VAL A 567 4.99 4.15 31.41
CA VAL A 567 3.64 4.45 30.95
C VAL A 567 2.80 3.18 30.91
N ARG A 568 1.48 3.35 30.93
CA ARG A 568 0.52 2.27 30.83
C ARG A 568 -0.63 2.67 29.92
N SER A 569 -0.92 1.88 28.90
CA SER A 569 -2.09 2.02 28.03
C SER A 569 -3.39 1.94 28.85
N LYS A 570 -4.35 2.82 28.54
CA LYS A 570 -5.70 2.77 29.09
C LYS A 570 -6.64 2.21 28.01
N GLY A 571 -7.04 0.95 28.20
CA GLY A 571 -7.75 0.18 27.18
C GLY A 571 -6.81 -0.41 26.13
N SER A 572 -7.36 -1.27 25.27
CA SER A 572 -6.63 -1.91 24.18
C SER A 572 -6.27 -0.90 23.08
N SER A 573 -5.03 -0.95 22.58
CA SER A 573 -4.63 -0.27 21.34
C SER A 573 -5.16 -0.98 20.08
N PHE A 574 -5.71 -2.18 20.26
CA PHE A 574 -6.40 -2.99 19.26
C PHE A 574 -7.89 -2.60 19.30
N ASP A 575 -8.42 -1.99 18.23
CA ASP A 575 -9.86 -1.80 17.99
C ASP A 575 -10.24 -2.66 16.77
N ASN A 576 -11.14 -3.62 16.95
CA ASN A 576 -11.45 -4.61 15.92
C ASN A 576 -12.96 -4.89 15.89
N ALA A 577 -13.47 -5.29 14.73
CA ALA A 577 -14.90 -5.48 14.52
C ALA A 577 -15.53 -6.47 15.51
N CYS A 578 -14.82 -7.54 15.88
CA CYS A 578 -15.31 -8.51 16.86
C CYS A 578 -15.55 -7.87 18.25
N MET A 579 -14.73 -6.90 18.66
CA MET A 579 -14.87 -6.25 19.97
C MET A 579 -16.14 -5.42 20.09
N LYS A 580 -16.65 -4.91 18.97
CA LYS A 580 -17.85 -4.06 18.95
C LYS A 580 -19.14 -4.86 19.07
N VAL A 581 -19.08 -6.16 18.81
CA VAL A 581 -20.28 -7.03 18.70
C VAL A 581 -20.34 -8.12 19.76
N LEU A 582 -19.20 -8.53 20.33
CA LEU A 582 -19.17 -9.54 21.39
C LEU A 582 -19.59 -8.94 22.74
N THR A 583 -20.25 -9.76 23.56
CA THR A 583 -20.62 -9.40 24.93
C THR A 583 -19.40 -9.33 25.86
N GLU A 584 -19.50 -8.61 26.98
CA GLU A 584 -18.42 -8.55 27.99
C GLU A 584 -17.97 -9.93 28.47
N GLU A 585 -18.89 -10.89 28.63
CA GLU A 585 -18.54 -12.27 29.02
C GLU A 585 -17.71 -12.97 27.94
N GLN A 586 -18.05 -12.77 26.66
CA GLN A 586 -17.28 -13.33 25.53
C GLN A 586 -15.91 -12.66 25.40
N LEU A 587 -15.81 -11.34 25.62
CA LEU A 587 -14.54 -10.62 25.64
C LEU A 587 -13.62 -11.12 26.77
N LYS A 588 -14.16 -11.39 27.96
CA LYS A 588 -13.40 -12.02 29.05
C LYS A 588 -12.85 -13.40 28.67
N LYS A 589 -13.63 -14.21 27.94
CA LYS A 589 -13.18 -15.52 27.42
C LYS A 589 -12.10 -15.40 26.33
N LEU A 590 -12.01 -14.25 25.66
CA LEU A 590 -10.94 -13.91 24.72
C LEU A 590 -9.65 -13.45 25.42
N GLY A 591 -9.63 -13.37 26.76
CA GLY A 591 -8.51 -12.82 27.52
C GLY A 591 -8.50 -11.29 27.58
N TRP A 592 -9.60 -10.64 27.18
CA TRP A 592 -9.77 -9.19 27.31
C TRP A 592 -10.58 -8.86 28.55
N ASP A 593 -9.89 -8.59 29.65
CA ASP A 593 -10.50 -8.08 30.88
C ASP A 593 -10.25 -6.56 30.98
N SER A 594 -11.32 -5.78 30.89
CA SER A 594 -11.27 -4.33 31.05
C SER A 594 -11.11 -3.88 32.50
N GLU A 595 -11.26 -4.78 33.48
CA GLU A 595 -11.37 -4.45 34.90
C GLU A 595 -10.30 -5.11 35.80
N SER A 596 -9.53 -6.09 35.32
CA SER A 596 -8.51 -6.73 36.15
C SER A 596 -7.18 -5.95 36.11
N ASP A 597 -7.10 -4.83 36.83
CA ASP A 597 -5.77 -4.38 37.25
C ASP A 597 -5.76 -3.45 38.46
N THR A 598 -5.45 -4.05 39.60
CA THR A 598 -5.18 -3.39 40.88
C THR A 598 -3.69 -3.03 41.02
N ASP A 599 -3.03 -2.57 39.95
CA ASP A 599 -1.63 -2.11 40.03
C ASP A 599 -1.59 -0.80 40.84
N GLU A 600 -1.37 -0.93 42.17
CA GLU A 600 -1.29 0.17 43.14
C GLU A 600 -0.20 1.21 42.81
N ASN A 601 0.65 0.97 41.81
CA ASN A 601 1.71 1.86 41.36
C ASN A 601 1.33 2.76 40.16
N VAL A 602 0.10 2.67 39.65
CA VAL A 602 -0.39 3.54 38.57
C VAL A 602 -1.01 4.80 39.14
N ASP A 603 -0.56 5.96 38.68
CA ASP A 603 -1.26 7.23 38.92
C ASP A 603 -2.42 7.38 37.93
N ILE A 604 -3.58 6.90 38.35
CA ILE A 604 -4.83 7.00 37.59
C ILE A 604 -5.52 8.37 37.69
N SER A 605 -4.89 9.36 38.36
CA SER A 605 -5.52 10.67 38.57
C SER A 605 -5.51 11.56 37.33
N VAL A 606 -4.63 11.28 36.35
CA VAL A 606 -4.49 12.06 35.11
C VAL A 606 -4.43 11.13 33.91
N ASP A 607 -5.33 11.34 32.96
CA ASP A 607 -5.28 10.73 31.63
C ASP A 607 -4.44 11.59 30.69
N TYR A 608 -3.50 10.95 30.00
CA TYR A 608 -2.74 11.58 28.93
C TYR A 608 -3.19 11.06 27.57
N TYR A 609 -3.19 11.95 26.57
CA TYR A 609 -3.67 11.66 25.22
C TYR A 609 -2.50 11.69 24.22
N GLN A 610 -2.52 10.81 23.21
CA GLN A 610 -1.46 10.76 22.17
C GLN A 610 -1.98 10.27 20.81
N TYR A 611 -3.04 10.89 20.30
CA TYR A 611 -3.57 10.58 18.96
C TYR A 611 -2.55 10.88 17.86
N ALA A 612 -2.50 10.00 16.87
CA ALA A 612 -1.62 10.13 15.72
C ALA A 612 -2.39 10.58 14.46
N THR A 613 -1.66 10.73 13.35
CA THR A 613 -2.22 11.09 12.05
C THR A 613 -2.14 9.87 11.14
N ALA A 614 -3.30 9.35 10.71
CA ALA A 614 -3.36 8.31 9.70
C ALA A 614 -3.06 8.90 8.31
N ILE A 615 -2.12 8.30 7.59
CA ILE A 615 -1.70 8.68 6.23
C ILE A 615 -2.10 7.58 5.21
N PRO A 616 -2.19 7.92 3.90
CA PRO A 616 -2.55 6.98 2.84
C PRO A 616 -1.61 5.79 2.67
#